data_AF-A0A2A5DJW9-F1
#
_entry.id   AF-A0A2A5DJW9-F1
#
_cell.length_a   1.000
_cell.length_b   1.000
_cell.length_c   1.000
_cell.angle_alpha   90.00
_cell.angle_beta   90.00
_cell.angle_gamma   90.00
#
_symmetry.space_group_name_H-M   'P 1'
#
loop_
_entity.id
_entity.type
_entity.pdbx_description
1 polymer ?
#
loop_
_entity_poly.entity_id
_entity_poly.type
_entity_poly.pdbx_seq_one_letter_code
_entity_poly.pdbx_strand_id
1 'polypeptide(L)' 'MKAKELRELSIEDLNSKLEELGDLRSKYRINPDQGLKNSKEFISARKDIARVKTLLNEKRNN' A
#
# COMPACT_ATOMS: atom_id res chain seq x y z
N MET A 1 3.83 3.81 5.88
CA MET A 1 3.01 5.02 6.11
C MET A 1 2.52 5.08 7.56
N LYS A 2 2.23 6.27 8.12
CA LYS A 2 1.58 6.38 9.45
C LYS A 2 0.07 6.18 9.29
N ALA A 3 -0.53 5.35 10.15
CA ALA A 3 -1.96 5.03 10.06
C ALA A 3 -2.89 6.23 10.28
N LYS A 4 -2.42 7.29 10.96
CA LYS A 4 -3.18 8.53 11.16
C LYS A 4 -3.38 9.29 9.84
N GLU A 5 -2.31 9.45 9.06
CA GLU A 5 -2.33 10.14 7.76
C GLU A 5 -3.27 9.42 6.77
N LEU A 6 -3.28 8.08 6.80
CA LEU A 6 -4.17 7.29 5.94
C LEU A 6 -5.66 7.40 6.31
N ARG A 7 -6.00 7.76 7.56
CA ARG A 7 -7.41 7.92 7.98
C ARG A 7 -8.03 9.22 7.47
N GLU A 8 -7.21 10.26 7.35
CA GLU A 8 -7.59 11.58 6.85
C GLU A 8 -7.85 11.61 5.33
N LEU A 9 -7.32 10.63 4.59
CA LEU A 9 -7.53 10.50 3.14
C LEU A 9 -8.97 10.09 2.78
N SER A 10 -9.45 10.55 1.62
CA SER A 10 -10.74 10.14 1.07
C SER A 10 -10.71 8.67 0.60
N ILE A 11 -11.89 8.08 0.33
CA ILE A 11 -11.98 6.71 -0.22
C ILE A 11 -11.32 6.64 -1.61
N GLU A 12 -11.46 7.70 -2.41
CA GLU A 12 -10.85 7.82 -3.73
C GLU A 12 -9.32 7.88 -3.62
N ASP A 13 -8.78 8.70 -2.72
CA ASP A 13 -7.34 8.78 -2.48
C ASP A 13 -6.77 7.45 -1.98
N LEU A 14 -7.50 6.74 -1.12
CA LEU A 14 -7.11 5.43 -0.63
C LEU A 14 -7.06 4.38 -1.75
N ASN A 15 -8.00 4.43 -2.71
CA ASN A 15 -7.98 3.54 -3.87
C ASN A 15 -6.80 3.86 -4.80
N SER A 16 -6.55 5.14 -5.10
CA SER A 16 -5.40 5.57 -5.89
C SER A 16 -4.08 5.13 -5.24
N LYS A 17 -3.97 5.29 -3.92
CA LYS A 17 -2.79 4.82 -3.15
C LYS A 17 -2.61 3.30 -3.23
N LEU A 18 -3.71 2.55 -3.23
CA LEU A 18 -3.68 1.09 -3.31
C LEU A 18 -3.15 0.62 -4.66
N GLU A 19 -3.53 1.30 -5.74
CA GLU A 19 -3.04 1.04 -7.09
C GLU A 19 -1.53 1.30 -7.21
N GLU A 20 -1.07 2.48 -6.76
CA GLU A 20 0.36 2.83 -6.72
C GLU A 20 1.21 1.80 -5.97
N LEU A 21 0.77 1.38 -4.78
CA LEU A 21 1.46 0.38 -3.97
C LEU A 21 1.44 -1.01 -4.61
N GLY A 22 0.36 -1.34 -5.33
CA GLY A 22 0.24 -2.57 -6.11
C GLY A 22 1.25 -2.63 -7.25
N ASP A 23 1.36 -1.55 -8.01
CA ASP A 23 2.32 -1.41 -9.11
C ASP A 23 3.76 -1.46 -8.64
N LEU A 24 4.07 -0.75 -7.55
CA LEU A 24 5.39 -0.78 -6.93
C LEU A 24 5.77 -2.22 -6.55
N ARG A 25 4.83 -2.95 -5.94
CA ARG A 25 5.03 -4.36 -5.57
C ARG A 25 5.21 -5.26 -6.80
N SER A 26 4.46 -5.01 -7.87
CA SER A 26 4.59 -5.76 -9.13
C SER A 26 5.96 -5.55 -9.76
N LYS A 27 6.45 -4.31 -9.80
CA LYS A 27 7.79 -3.96 -10.29
C LYS A 27 8.90 -4.69 -9.53
N TYR A 28 8.83 -4.74 -8.20
CA TYR A 28 9.81 -5.48 -7.39
C TYR A 28 9.73 -7.01 -7.58
N ARG A 29 8.54 -7.54 -7.90
CA ARG A 29 8.37 -8.97 -8.21
C ARG A 29 8.99 -9.35 -9.55
N ILE A 30 8.84 -8.49 -10.56
CA ILE A 30 9.34 -8.73 -11.93
C ILE A 30 10.87 -8.57 -11.99
N ASN A 31 11.44 -7.65 -11.20
CA ASN A 31 12.88 -7.40 -11.16
C ASN A 31 13.49 -7.75 -9.79
N PRO A 32 13.65 -9.06 -9.46
CA PRO A 32 14.11 -9.51 -8.15
C PRO A 32 15.55 -9.07 -7.80
N ASP A 33 16.42 -8.83 -8.79
CA ASP A 33 17.77 -8.26 -8.58
C ASP A 33 17.73 -6.85 -7.96
N GLN A 34 16.73 -6.04 -8.31
CA GLN A 34 16.43 -4.78 -7.62
C GLN A 34 15.65 -5.01 -6.31
N GLY A 35 14.87 -6.09 -6.24
CA GLY A 35 14.08 -6.49 -5.08
C GLY A 35 14.90 -6.82 -3.83
N LEU A 36 16.13 -7.35 -3.98
CA LEU A 36 17.04 -7.59 -2.85
C LEU A 36 17.54 -6.29 -2.21
N LYS A 37 17.86 -5.26 -3.01
CA LYS A 37 18.24 -3.92 -2.51
C LYS A 37 17.07 -3.25 -1.78
N ASN A 38 15.84 -3.50 -2.25
CA ASN A 38 14.65 -2.81 -1.77
C ASN A 38 13.72 -3.73 -0.95
N SER A 39 14.26 -4.82 -0.37
CA SER A 39 13.47 -5.83 0.37
C SER A 39 12.65 -5.22 1.51
N LYS A 40 13.19 -4.20 2.19
CA LYS A 40 12.46 -3.43 3.22
C LYS A 40 11.25 -2.69 2.65
N GLU A 41 11.39 -2.08 1.48
CA GLU A 41 10.31 -1.36 0.77
C GLU A 41 9.23 -2.32 0.29
N PHE A 42 9.61 -3.50 -0.18
CA PHE A 42 8.66 -4.54 -0.56
C PHE A 42 7.83 -5.00 0.65
N ILE A 43 8.49 -5.23 1.80
CA ILE A 43 7.80 -5.61 3.04
C ILE A 43 6.91 -4.46 3.53
N SER A 44 7.36 -3.20 3.45
CA SER A 44 6.55 -2.05 3.85
C SER A 44 5.34 -1.85 2.94
N ALA A 45 5.50 -2.00 1.61
CA ALA A 45 4.41 -1.91 0.66
C ALA A 45 3.32 -2.94 0.94
N ARG A 46 3.67 -4.20 1.28
CA ARG A 46 2.67 -5.20 1.72
C ARG A 46 1.89 -4.77 2.96
N LYS A 47 2.59 -4.22 3.97
CA LYS A 47 1.94 -3.75 5.21
C LYS A 47 1.06 -2.55 4.94
N ASP A 48 1.50 -1.64 4.08
CA ASP A 48 0.73 -0.45 3.72
C ASP A 48 -0.51 -0.81 2.89
N ILE A 49 -0.43 -1.76 1.95
CA ILE A 49 -1.60 -2.32 1.24
C ILE A 49 -2.61 -2.91 2.23
N ALA A 50 -2.15 -3.69 3.22
CA ALA A 50 -3.03 -4.28 4.22
C ALA A 50 -3.76 -3.20 5.03
N ARG A 51 -3.05 -2.14 5.47
CA ARG A 51 -3.64 -1.02 6.20
C ARG A 51 -4.67 -0.27 5.37
N VAL A 52 -4.37 0.02 4.11
CA VAL A 52 -5.31 0.71 3.20
C VAL A 52 -6.58 -0.12 2.99
N LYS A 53 -6.45 -1.44 2.78
CA LYS A 53 -7.60 -2.34 2.67
C LYS A 53 -8.44 -2.38 3.94
N THR A 54 -7.81 -2.42 5.13
CA THR A 54 -8.52 -2.34 6.41
C THR A 54 -9.29 -1.03 6.53
N LEU A 55 -8.66 0.11 6.21
CA LEU A 55 -9.31 1.43 6.27
C LEU A 55 -10.46 1.57 5.26
N LEU A 56 -10.31 1.04 4.05
CA LEU A 56 -11.41 0.99 3.07
C LEU A 56 -12.58 0.17 3.60
N ASN A 57 -12.32 -0.94 4.29
CA ASN A 57 -13.36 -1.75 4.92
C ASN A 57 -14.01 -1.02 6.12
N GLU A 58 -13.21 -0.33 6.95
CA GLU A 58 -13.71 0.52 8.04
C GLU A 58 -14.62 1.65 7.50
N LYS A 59 -14.24 2.30 6.39
CA LYS A 59 -15.03 3.38 5.76
C LYS A 59 -16.26 2.90 4.98
N ARG A 60 -16.32 1.62 4.60
CA ARG A 60 -17.49 1.04 3.91
C ARG A 60 -18.54 0.50 4.88
N ASN A 61 -18.12 0.07 6.07
CA ASN A 61 -18.99 -0.51 7.09
C ASN A 61 -19.46 0.49 8.15
N ASN A 62 -19.13 1.77 8.00
CA ASN A 62 -19.45 2.86 8.93
C ASN A 62 -20.12 3.99 8.14
#